data_AF-A0A9D0IFK5-F1
#
_entry.id   AF-A0A9D0IFK5-F1
#
_cell.length_a   1.000
_cell.length_b   1.000
_cell.length_c   1.000
_cell.angle_alpha   90.00
_cell.angle_beta   90.00
_cell.angle_gamma   90.00
#
_symmetry.space_group_name_H-M   'P 1'
#
loop_
_entity.id
_entity.type
_entity.pdbx_description
1 polymer ?
#
loop_
_entity_poly.entity_id
_entity_poly.type
_entity_poly.pdbx_seq_one_letter_code
_entity_poly.pdbx_strand_id
1 'polypeptide(L)'
;MSVPAAFAGVILIWSTTPLAIQWSSEGGGFLFAVTARMVLGLVFCLLAIRITGIDMPWHRRARAAYLAAGAAIFGAMTLVYWGAQYVPSGWIAVLFGLSPLLTSLFSVLWLSQQPLSRVELLGLLLAVAGLAVIFAGGTEMGPRVGIGVVAVLLSTVLHAASAVWVKRLSADLPALAVTGGGLT
;
A
#
# COMPACT_ATOMS: atom_id res chain seq x y z
N MET A 1 -7.01 22.84 0.79
CA MET A 1 -5.86 22.45 -0.06
C MET A 1 -6.33 22.34 -1.49
N SER A 2 -5.55 22.77 -2.48
CA SER A 2 -5.91 22.56 -3.88
C SER A 2 -5.69 21.08 -4.24
N VAL A 3 -6.61 20.49 -5.01
CA VAL A 3 -6.52 19.08 -5.46
C VAL A 3 -5.17 18.77 -6.14
N PRO A 4 -4.59 19.66 -6.97
CA PRO A 4 -3.27 19.42 -7.56
C PRO A 4 -2.14 19.31 -6.53
N ALA A 5 -2.17 20.12 -5.47
CA ALA A 5 -1.14 20.08 -4.43
C ALA A 5 -1.19 18.78 -3.61
N ALA A 6 -2.40 18.30 -3.30
CA ALA A 6 -2.59 17.01 -2.64
C ALA A 6 -2.08 15.85 -3.53
N PHE A 7 -2.40 15.89 -4.83
CA PHE A 7 -1.94 14.89 -5.79
C PHE A 7 -0.42 14.87 -5.96
N ALA A 8 0.22 16.05 -6.09
CA ALA A 8 1.67 16.17 -6.15
C ALA A 8 2.35 15.62 -4.87
N GLY A 9 1.78 15.93 -3.70
CA GLY A 9 2.26 15.38 -2.43
C GLY A 9 2.20 13.85 -2.39
N VAL A 10 1.09 13.26 -2.85
CA VAL A 10 0.95 11.80 -2.94
C VAL A 10 2.01 11.21 -3.87
N ILE A 11 2.26 11.79 -5.05
CA ILE A 11 3.29 11.32 -5.98
C ILE A 11 4.68 11.34 -5.34
N LEU A 12 5.04 12.42 -4.65
CA LEU A 12 6.35 12.54 -3.99
C LEU A 12 6.51 11.49 -2.89
N ILE A 13 5.49 11.31 -2.05
CA ILE A 13 5.51 10.32 -0.97
C ILE A 13 5.60 8.90 -1.54
N TRP A 14 4.82 8.58 -2.57
CA TRP A 14 4.72 7.22 -3.09
C TRP A 14 5.93 6.83 -3.95
N SER A 15 6.48 7.77 -4.73
CA SER A 15 7.68 7.50 -5.55
C SER A 15 8.93 7.27 -4.69
N THR A 16 9.03 7.93 -3.53
CA THR A 16 10.15 7.78 -2.61
C THR A 16 9.98 6.66 -1.58
N THR A 17 8.77 6.12 -1.42
CA THR A 17 8.48 5.09 -0.41
C THR A 17 9.31 3.81 -0.59
N PRO A 18 9.42 3.21 -1.79
CA PRO A 18 10.25 2.02 -2.00
C PRO A 18 11.72 2.23 -1.64
N LEU A 19 12.26 3.42 -1.92
CA LEU A 19 13.63 3.79 -1.57
C LEU A 19 13.79 3.91 -0.05
N ALA A 20 12.85 4.60 0.61
CA ALA A 20 12.85 4.74 2.07
C ALA A 20 12.71 3.38 2.79
N ILE A 21 11.96 2.43 2.23
CA ILE A 21 11.84 1.06 2.76
C ILE A 21 13.20 0.37 2.78
N GLN A 22 13.99 0.48 1.71
CA GLN A 22 15.33 -0.10 1.66
C GLN A 22 16.26 0.58 2.67
N TRP A 23 16.38 1.91 2.62
CA TRP A 23 17.28 2.65 3.51
C TRP A 23 16.96 2.47 4.99
N SER A 24 15.67 2.47 5.35
CA SER A 24 15.29 2.27 6.76
C SER A 24 15.55 0.85 7.25
N SER A 25 15.63 -0.12 6.35
CA SER A 25 15.96 -1.51 6.68
C SER A 25 17.47 -1.75 6.84
N GLU A 26 18.32 -0.81 6.41
CA GLU A 26 19.76 -0.87 6.61
C GLU A 26 20.10 -0.69 8.10
N GLY A 27 20.95 -1.58 8.63
CA GLY A 27 21.36 -1.57 10.04
C GLY A 27 20.40 -2.31 10.97
N GLY A 28 19.23 -1.73 11.28
CA GLY A 28 18.30 -2.26 12.29
C GLY A 28 17.47 -3.47 11.85
N GLY A 29 17.49 -3.81 10.56
CA GLY A 29 16.70 -4.88 9.96
C GLY A 29 15.27 -4.44 9.61
N PHE A 30 14.62 -5.20 8.73
CA PHE A 30 13.32 -4.85 8.16
C PHE A 30 12.19 -4.74 9.20
N LEU A 31 12.23 -5.57 10.26
CA LEU A 31 11.22 -5.54 11.33
C LEU A 31 11.29 -4.24 12.14
N PHE A 32 12.49 -3.82 12.52
CA PHE A 32 12.67 -2.55 13.21
C PHE A 32 12.17 -1.39 12.33
N ALA A 33 12.54 -1.38 11.06
CA ALA A 33 12.16 -0.35 10.11
C ALA A 33 10.64 -0.21 9.93
N VAL A 34 9.95 -1.34 9.69
CA VAL A 34 8.48 -1.33 9.53
C VAL A 34 7.79 -0.98 10.85
N THR A 35 8.22 -1.52 11.99
CA THR A 35 7.63 -1.21 13.29
C THR A 35 7.83 0.25 13.66
N ALA A 36 9.03 0.81 13.48
CA ALA A 36 9.30 2.22 13.74
C ALA A 36 8.40 3.12 12.87
N ARG A 37 8.23 2.79 11.59
CA ARG A 37 7.32 3.51 10.70
C ARG A 37 5.87 3.45 11.17
N MET A 38 5.39 2.29 11.64
CA MET A 38 4.03 2.14 12.15
C MET A 38 3.83 2.89 13.46
N VAL A 39 4.80 2.85 14.38
CA VAL A 39 4.75 3.59 15.65
C VAL A 39 4.72 5.10 15.40
N LEU A 40 5.59 5.61 14.50
CA LEU A 40 5.57 7.02 14.11
C LEU A 40 4.21 7.39 13.50
N GLY A 41 3.70 6.58 12.58
CA GLY A 41 2.38 6.76 11.98
C GLY A 41 1.27 6.81 13.02
N LEU A 42 1.30 5.91 14.02
CA LEU A 42 0.34 5.87 15.11
C LEU A 42 0.39 7.15 15.96
N VAL A 43 1.59 7.58 16.35
CA VAL A 43 1.76 8.83 17.13
C VAL A 43 1.20 10.03 16.36
N PHE A 44 1.53 10.16 15.08
CA PHE A 44 1.00 11.25 14.25
C PHE A 44 -0.53 11.16 14.06
N CYS A 45 -1.08 9.97 13.85
CA CYS A 45 -2.53 9.79 13.72
C CYS A 45 -3.25 10.12 15.03
N LEU A 46 -2.75 9.66 16.18
CA LEU A 46 -3.34 9.96 17.49
C LEU A 46 -3.29 11.46 17.79
N LEU A 47 -2.17 12.13 17.52
CA LEU A 47 -2.04 13.58 17.66
C LEU A 47 -3.03 14.31 16.75
N ALA A 48 -3.14 13.91 15.48
CA ALA A 48 -4.06 14.51 14.53
C ALA A 48 -5.53 14.31 14.95
N ILE A 49 -5.90 13.11 15.43
CA ILE A 49 -7.25 12.84 15.96
C ILE A 49 -7.51 13.73 17.17
N ARG A 50 -6.53 13.88 18.06
CA ARG A 50 -6.67 14.68 19.28
C ARG A 50 -6.82 16.18 19.00
N ILE A 51 -6.10 16.69 18.02
CA ILE A 51 -6.15 18.11 17.59
C ILE A 51 -7.44 18.40 16.82
N THR A 52 -7.87 17.49 15.96
CA THR A 52 -9.07 17.68 15.11
C THR A 52 -10.37 17.34 15.83
N GLY A 53 -10.32 16.64 16.97
CA GLY A 53 -11.50 16.21 17.71
C GLY A 53 -12.36 15.20 16.95
N ILE A 54 -11.77 14.44 16.03
CA ILE A 54 -12.49 13.43 15.25
C ILE A 54 -12.89 12.27 16.17
N ASP A 55 -14.17 11.93 16.18
CA ASP A 55 -14.68 10.78 16.92
C ASP A 55 -14.25 9.46 16.25
N MET A 56 -13.84 8.50 17.08
CA MET A 56 -13.46 7.16 16.65
C MET A 56 -14.52 6.15 17.10
N PRO A 57 -15.49 5.80 16.24
CA PRO A 57 -16.55 4.89 16.63
C PRO A 57 -16.05 3.45 16.79
N TRP A 58 -16.52 2.76 17.84
CA TRP A 58 -16.08 1.38 18.17
C TRP A 58 -17.13 0.30 17.88
N HIS A 59 -18.17 0.62 17.10
CA HIS A 59 -19.17 -0.37 16.70
C HIS A 59 -18.57 -1.44 15.77
N ARG A 60 -19.26 -2.59 15.64
CA ARG A 60 -18.76 -3.77 14.89
C ARG A 60 -18.26 -3.46 13.48
N ARG A 61 -18.99 -2.63 12.72
CA ARG A 61 -18.57 -2.19 11.37
C ARG A 61 -17.28 -1.37 11.36
N ALA A 62 -17.08 -0.47 12.32
CA ALA A 62 -15.87 0.35 12.41
C ALA A 62 -14.65 -0.50 12.77
N ARG A 63 -14.80 -1.42 13.73
CA ARG A 63 -13.76 -2.40 14.04
C ARG A 63 -13.39 -3.26 12.84
N ALA A 64 -14.37 -3.67 12.02
CA ALA A 64 -14.09 -4.39 10.79
C ALA A 64 -13.32 -3.52 9.77
N ALA A 65 -13.63 -2.23 9.65
CA ALA A 65 -12.90 -1.30 8.80
C ALA A 65 -11.46 -1.07 9.30
N TYR A 66 -11.26 -1.02 10.61
CA TYR A 66 -9.94 -0.92 11.24
C TYR A 66 -9.11 -2.18 10.98
N LEU A 67 -9.70 -3.37 11.14
CA LEU A 67 -9.04 -4.63 10.78
C LEU A 67 -8.70 -4.69 9.28
N ALA A 68 -9.61 -4.22 8.42
CA ALA A 68 -9.34 -4.15 6.98
C ALA A 68 -8.14 -3.26 6.70
N ALA A 69 -8.11 -2.03 7.23
CA ALA A 69 -6.98 -1.12 7.09
C ALA A 69 -5.68 -1.69 7.68
N GLY A 70 -5.76 -2.31 8.87
CA GLY A 70 -4.64 -2.96 9.54
C GLY A 70 -4.02 -4.09 8.72
N ALA A 71 -4.81 -4.82 7.92
CA ALA A 71 -4.29 -5.86 7.04
C ALA A 71 -3.30 -5.32 5.99
N ALA A 72 -3.56 -4.14 5.40
CA ALA A 72 -2.56 -3.48 4.56
C ALA A 72 -1.42 -2.87 5.38
N ILE A 73 -1.75 -2.16 6.46
CA ILE A 73 -0.79 -1.38 7.25
C ILE A 73 0.29 -2.28 7.86
N PHE A 74 -0.07 -3.45 8.38
CA PHE A 74 0.87 -4.40 8.95
C PHE A 74 1.21 -5.54 8.00
N GLY A 75 0.20 -6.21 7.43
CA GLY A 75 0.40 -7.39 6.61
C GLY A 75 1.14 -7.07 5.30
N ALA A 76 0.60 -6.16 4.50
CA ALA A 76 1.24 -5.78 3.24
C ALA A 76 2.59 -5.10 3.50
N MET A 77 2.68 -4.19 4.47
CA MET A 77 3.96 -3.55 4.80
C MET A 77 5.03 -4.55 5.25
N THR A 78 4.71 -5.51 6.12
CA THR A 78 5.71 -6.49 6.56
C THR A 78 6.23 -7.30 5.38
N LEU A 79 5.35 -7.71 4.46
CA LEU A 79 5.71 -8.45 3.26
C LEU A 79 6.61 -7.64 2.32
N VAL A 80 6.30 -6.36 2.06
CA VAL A 80 7.15 -5.52 1.20
C VAL A 80 8.49 -5.22 1.85
N TYR A 81 8.55 -4.95 3.16
CA TYR A 81 9.81 -4.74 3.87
C TYR A 81 10.67 -6.00 3.86
N TRP A 82 10.07 -7.17 4.05
CA TRP A 82 10.79 -8.44 3.95
C TRP A 82 11.30 -8.68 2.54
N GLY A 83 10.45 -8.47 1.52
CA GLY A 83 10.80 -8.63 0.11
C GLY A 83 11.88 -7.66 -0.36
N ALA A 84 11.88 -6.43 0.17
CA ALA A 84 12.85 -5.38 -0.14
C ALA A 84 14.31 -5.74 0.19
N GLN A 85 14.52 -6.75 1.04
CA GLN A 85 15.85 -7.28 1.33
C GLN A 85 16.45 -8.06 0.15
N TYR A 86 15.62 -8.47 -0.80
CA TYR A 86 16.03 -9.35 -1.91
C TYR A 86 15.82 -8.72 -3.29
N VAL A 87 15.10 -7.60 -3.39
CA VAL A 87 14.79 -6.94 -4.66
C VAL A 87 15.11 -5.44 -4.58
N PRO A 88 15.59 -4.82 -5.67
CA PRO A 88 15.78 -3.36 -5.73
C PRO A 88 14.48 -2.57 -5.49
N SER A 89 14.59 -1.38 -4.93
CA SER A 89 13.43 -0.48 -4.70
C SER A 89 12.69 -0.14 -5.99
N GLY A 90 13.40 -0.06 -7.13
CA GLY A 90 12.79 0.08 -8.45
C GLY A 90 11.80 -1.04 -8.76
N TRP A 91 12.14 -2.29 -8.43
CA TRP A 91 11.27 -3.46 -8.64
C TRP A 91 10.05 -3.44 -7.71
N ILE A 92 10.19 -2.90 -6.50
CA ILE A 92 9.06 -2.71 -5.60
C ILE A 92 8.08 -1.69 -6.19
N ALA A 93 8.58 -0.54 -6.67
CA ALA A 93 7.77 0.50 -7.31
C ALA A 93 7.00 -0.05 -8.53
N VAL A 94 7.76 -0.67 -9.43
CA VAL A 94 7.44 -1.87 -10.21
C VAL A 94 6.10 -2.57 -9.92
N LEU A 95 6.22 -3.54 -9.03
CA LEU A 95 5.16 -4.46 -8.64
C LEU A 95 3.98 -3.76 -7.96
N PHE A 96 4.23 -2.67 -7.22
CA PHE A 96 3.14 -1.85 -6.66
C PHE A 96 2.39 -1.04 -7.73
N GLY A 97 2.99 -0.80 -8.90
CA GLY A 97 2.32 -0.24 -10.06
C GLY A 97 1.15 -1.10 -10.57
N LEU A 98 1.07 -2.38 -10.15
CA LEU A 98 -0.07 -3.26 -10.43
C LEU A 98 -1.26 -3.04 -9.48
N SER A 99 -1.11 -2.22 -8.42
CA SER A 99 -2.16 -1.96 -7.44
C SER A 99 -3.48 -1.49 -8.07
N PRO A 100 -3.51 -0.57 -9.06
CA PRO A 100 -4.76 -0.13 -9.69
C PRO A 100 -5.55 -1.29 -10.31
N LEU A 101 -4.88 -2.28 -10.89
CA LEU A 101 -5.55 -3.46 -11.41
C LEU A 101 -6.17 -4.34 -10.38
N LEU A 102 -5.37 -4.69 -9.37
CA LEU A 102 -5.81 -5.58 -8.33
C LEU A 102 -6.98 -4.91 -7.61
N THR A 103 -6.90 -3.59 -7.40
CA THR A 103 -7.98 -2.78 -6.84
C THR A 103 -9.22 -2.80 -7.72
N SER A 104 -9.07 -2.67 -9.05
CA SER A 104 -10.21 -2.77 -9.96
C SER A 104 -10.83 -4.16 -9.97
N LEU A 105 -10.01 -5.21 -9.98
CA LEU A 105 -10.45 -6.59 -9.93
C LEU A 105 -11.25 -6.85 -8.65
N PHE A 106 -10.71 -6.47 -7.49
CA PHE A 106 -11.43 -6.58 -6.22
C PHE A 106 -12.69 -5.71 -6.19
N SER A 107 -12.69 -4.54 -6.84
CA SER A 107 -13.88 -3.68 -6.93
C SER A 107 -15.01 -4.34 -7.73
N VAL A 108 -14.71 -5.03 -8.82
CA VAL A 108 -15.70 -5.82 -9.56
C VAL A 108 -16.20 -6.99 -8.69
N LEU A 109 -15.29 -7.73 -8.05
CA LEU A 109 -15.62 -8.92 -7.28
C LEU A 109 -16.41 -8.62 -5.99
N TRP A 110 -16.10 -7.53 -5.29
CA TRP A 110 -16.63 -7.27 -3.93
C TRP A 110 -17.63 -6.12 -3.86
N LEU A 111 -17.59 -5.20 -4.82
CA LEU A 111 -18.49 -4.04 -4.88
C LEU A 111 -19.43 -4.10 -6.08
N SER A 112 -19.36 -5.15 -6.91
CA SER A 112 -20.17 -5.32 -8.13
C SER A 112 -20.13 -4.08 -9.05
N GLN A 113 -19.00 -3.38 -9.06
CA GLN A 113 -18.80 -2.24 -9.95
C GLN A 113 -18.62 -2.72 -11.40
N GLN A 114 -18.83 -1.80 -12.35
CA GLN A 114 -18.64 -2.11 -13.76
C GLN A 114 -17.19 -2.55 -14.02
N PRO A 115 -16.98 -3.50 -14.96
CA PRO A 115 -15.64 -3.91 -15.36
C PRO A 115 -14.84 -2.73 -15.93
N LEU A 116 -13.52 -2.90 -15.96
CA LEU A 116 -12.58 -1.93 -16.52
C LEU A 116 -13.01 -1.46 -17.91
N SER A 117 -12.97 -0.14 -18.13
CA SER A 117 -13.12 0.45 -19.44
C SER A 117 -11.94 0.06 -20.35
N ARG A 118 -12.14 0.16 -21.66
CA ARG A 118 -11.08 -0.10 -22.65
C ARG A 118 -9.85 0.79 -22.45
N VAL A 119 -10.05 2.02 -21.97
CA VAL A 119 -8.97 2.99 -21.71
C VAL A 119 -8.14 2.57 -20.50
N GLU A 120 -8.78 2.12 -19.42
CA GLU A 120 -8.07 1.62 -18.23
C GLU A 120 -7.31 0.32 -18.54
N LEU A 121 -7.87 -0.54 -19.40
CA LEU A 121 -7.18 -1.73 -19.89
C LEU A 121 -5.93 -1.39 -20.73
N LEU A 122 -5.98 -0.35 -21.56
CA LEU A 122 -4.81 0.09 -22.32
C LEU A 122 -3.75 0.74 -21.43
N GLY A 123 -4.16 1.59 -20.48
CA GLY A 123 -3.27 2.17 -19.48
C GLY A 123 -2.57 1.10 -18.64
N LEU A 124 -3.29 0.01 -18.36
CA LEU A 124 -2.68 -1.17 -17.79
C LEU A 124 -1.62 -1.79 -18.70
N LEU A 125 -1.98 -2.16 -19.92
CA LEU A 125 -1.05 -2.89 -20.80
C LEU A 125 0.26 -2.10 -20.97
N LEU A 126 0.16 -0.77 -21.03
CA LEU A 126 1.29 0.14 -21.04
C LEU A 126 2.12 0.07 -19.73
N ALA A 127 1.48 0.04 -18.56
CA ALA A 127 2.17 -0.12 -17.28
C ALA A 127 2.90 -1.48 -17.17
N VAL A 128 2.27 -2.57 -17.64
CA VAL A 128 2.90 -3.91 -17.68
C VAL A 128 4.05 -3.95 -18.69
N ALA A 129 3.92 -3.28 -19.83
CA ALA A 129 5.02 -3.17 -20.80
C ALA A 129 6.20 -2.37 -20.22
N GLY A 130 5.95 -1.24 -19.55
CA GLY A 130 6.99 -0.47 -18.84
C GLY A 130 7.69 -1.30 -17.76
N LEU A 131 6.93 -2.11 -17.03
CA LEU A 131 7.44 -3.10 -16.09
C LEU A 131 8.38 -4.11 -16.78
N ALA A 132 7.96 -4.72 -17.89
CA ALA A 132 8.79 -5.68 -18.62
C ALA A 132 10.10 -5.06 -19.12
N VAL A 133 10.08 -3.80 -19.58
CA VAL A 133 11.28 -3.08 -20.03
C VAL A 133 12.27 -2.84 -18.89
N ILE A 134 11.79 -2.45 -17.69
CA ILE A 134 12.64 -2.24 -16.52
C ILE A 134 13.34 -3.55 -16.10
N PHE A 135 12.64 -4.68 -16.19
CA PHE A 135 13.18 -5.99 -15.81
C PHE A 135 14.12 -6.58 -16.86
N ALA A 136 13.98 -6.23 -18.13
CA ALA A 136 14.85 -6.73 -19.21
C ALA A 136 16.31 -6.27 -19.09
N GLY A 137 16.60 -5.23 -18.30
CA GLY A 137 17.96 -4.70 -18.08
C GLY A 137 18.69 -5.22 -16.84
N GLY A 138 18.09 -6.09 -16.03
CA GLY A 138 18.68 -6.55 -14.77
C GLY A 138 19.66 -7.72 -14.92
N THR A 139 20.95 -7.47 -14.71
CA THR A 139 22.00 -8.49 -14.64
C THR A 139 22.26 -8.95 -13.19
N GLU A 140 22.47 -10.25 -13.02
CA GLU A 140 22.73 -11.01 -11.78
C GLU A 140 21.60 -11.03 -10.74
N MET A 141 20.73 -12.03 -10.85
CA MET A 141 19.72 -12.33 -9.84
C MET A 141 20.30 -13.25 -8.76
N GLY A 142 20.37 -12.75 -7.52
CA GLY A 142 20.68 -13.59 -6.36
C GLY A 142 19.66 -14.71 -6.16
N PRO A 143 20.00 -15.82 -5.48
CA PRO A 143 19.16 -17.02 -5.37
C PRO A 143 17.82 -16.79 -4.65
N ARG A 144 17.66 -15.67 -3.93
CA ARG A 144 16.44 -15.31 -3.18
C ARG A 144 15.58 -14.24 -3.83
N VAL A 145 15.95 -13.75 -5.02
CA VAL A 145 15.21 -12.72 -5.75
C VAL A 145 13.77 -13.15 -6.03
N GLY A 146 13.55 -14.40 -6.46
CA GLY A 146 12.22 -14.92 -6.76
C GLY A 146 11.26 -14.87 -5.57
N ILE A 147 11.76 -15.21 -4.37
CA ILE A 147 10.97 -15.16 -3.13
C ILE A 147 10.64 -13.72 -2.72
N GLY A 148 11.58 -12.79 -2.94
CA GLY A 148 11.34 -11.37 -2.74
C GLY A 148 10.25 -10.81 -3.66
N VAL A 149 10.28 -11.16 -4.94
CA VAL A 149 9.23 -10.78 -5.91
C VAL A 149 7.86 -11.32 -5.48
N VAL A 150 7.78 -12.60 -5.08
CA VAL A 150 6.53 -13.21 -4.59
C VAL A 150 6.01 -12.48 -3.36
N ALA A 151 6.87 -12.16 -2.38
CA ALA A 151 6.45 -11.42 -1.20
C ALA A 151 5.93 -10.02 -1.52
N VAL A 152 6.58 -9.29 -2.42
CA VAL A 152 6.11 -7.96 -2.85
C VAL A 152 4.80 -8.07 -3.62
N LEU A 153 4.63 -9.07 -4.49
CA LEU A 153 3.35 -9.32 -5.18
C LEU A 153 2.22 -9.63 -4.20
N LEU A 154 2.45 -10.50 -3.22
CA LEU A 154 1.48 -10.79 -2.16
C LEU A 154 1.14 -9.54 -1.35
N SER A 155 2.14 -8.69 -1.06
CA SER A 155 1.93 -7.38 -0.46
C SER A 155 0.99 -6.51 -1.33
N THR A 156 1.26 -6.39 -2.63
CA THR A 156 0.42 -5.59 -3.54
C THR A 156 -1.02 -6.11 -3.60
N VAL A 157 -1.20 -7.43 -3.65
CA VAL A 157 -2.53 -8.07 -3.61
C VAL A 157 -3.25 -7.75 -2.31
N LEU A 158 -2.58 -7.92 -1.18
CA LEU A 158 -3.16 -7.64 0.14
C LEU A 158 -3.49 -6.15 0.30
N HIS A 159 -2.64 -5.26 -0.21
CA HIS A 159 -2.86 -3.81 -0.20
C HIS A 159 -4.10 -3.44 -1.01
N ALA A 160 -4.23 -3.95 -2.24
CA ALA A 160 -5.37 -3.71 -3.10
C ALA A 160 -6.68 -4.28 -2.53
N ALA A 161 -6.63 -5.51 -2.01
CA ALA A 161 -7.75 -6.15 -1.32
C ALA A 161 -8.21 -5.30 -0.14
N SER A 162 -7.29 -4.95 0.76
CA SER A 162 -7.56 -4.09 1.91
C SER A 162 -8.20 -2.76 1.50
N ALA A 163 -7.70 -2.08 0.46
CA ALA A 163 -8.26 -0.82 0.00
C ALA A 163 -9.73 -0.94 -0.41
N VAL A 164 -10.09 -1.99 -1.16
CA VAL A 164 -11.48 -2.25 -1.54
C VAL A 164 -12.32 -2.69 -0.34
N TRP A 165 -11.75 -3.46 0.58
CA TRP A 165 -12.45 -3.89 1.79
C TRP A 165 -12.79 -2.72 2.72
N VAL A 166 -11.84 -1.81 2.91
CA VAL A 166 -12.06 -0.54 3.62
C VAL A 166 -13.16 0.24 2.93
N LYS A 167 -13.07 0.47 1.61
CA LYS A 167 -14.11 1.16 0.83
C LYS A 167 -15.50 0.55 1.01
N ARG A 168 -15.60 -0.78 1.12
CA ARG A 168 -16.85 -1.49 1.36
C ARG A 168 -17.44 -1.24 2.76
N LEU A 169 -16.58 -1.06 3.77
CA LEU A 169 -16.97 -0.98 5.18
C LEU A 169 -17.05 0.44 5.73
N SER A 170 -16.31 1.39 5.15
CA SER A 170 -16.01 2.70 5.74
C SER A 170 -16.76 3.87 5.11
N ALA A 171 -17.89 3.63 4.43
CA ALA A 171 -18.63 4.67 3.70
C ALA A 171 -18.95 5.91 4.56
N ASP A 172 -19.11 5.75 5.88
CA ASP A 172 -19.48 6.80 6.82
C ASP A 172 -18.39 7.11 7.87
N LEU A 173 -17.17 6.57 7.72
CA LEU A 173 -16.11 6.75 8.71
C LEU A 173 -15.11 7.83 8.29
N PRO A 174 -14.71 8.74 9.19
CA PRO A 174 -13.63 9.68 8.92
C PRO A 174 -12.34 8.93 8.52
N ALA A 175 -11.69 9.37 7.45
CA ALA A 175 -10.47 8.71 6.94
C ALA A 175 -9.38 8.59 8.02
N LEU A 176 -9.22 9.64 8.84
CA LEU A 176 -8.25 9.64 9.94
C LEU A 176 -8.59 8.60 11.02
N ALA A 177 -9.88 8.36 11.30
CA ALA A 177 -10.30 7.33 12.23
C ALA A 177 -10.02 5.92 11.68
N VAL A 178 -10.20 5.71 10.37
CA VAL A 178 -9.87 4.43 9.71
C VAL A 178 -8.37 4.15 9.76
N THR A 179 -7.54 5.13 9.40
CA THR A 179 -6.08 4.97 9.45
C THR A 179 -5.58 4.83 10.89
N GLY A 180 -6.07 5.66 11.81
CA GLY A 180 -5.72 5.59 13.23
C GLY A 180 -6.10 4.25 13.85
N GLY A 181 -7.33 3.78 13.62
CA GLY A 181 -7.77 2.46 14.10
C GLY A 181 -7.10 1.28 13.44
N GLY A 182 -6.67 1.42 12.18
CA GLY A 182 -5.86 0.39 11.52
C GLY A 182 -4.43 0.29 12.07
N LEU A 183 -3.96 1.28 12.82
CA LEU A 183 -2.64 1.31 13.47
C LEU A 183 -2.66 0.83 14.93
N THR A 184 -3.85 0.65 15.52
CA THR A 184 -4.05 0.18 16.92
C THR A 184 -4.37 -1.29 16.98
#